data_AF-A0A3D2IJZ2-F1
#
_entry.id   AF-A0A3D2IJZ2-F1
#
_cell.length_a   1.000
_cell.length_b   1.000
_cell.length_c   1.000
_cell.angle_alpha   90.00
_cell.angle_beta   90.00
_cell.angle_gamma   90.00
#
_symmetry.space_group_name_H-M   'P 1'
#
loop_
_entity.id
_entity.type
_entity.pdbx_description
1 polymer ?
#
loop_
_entity_poly.entity_id
_entity_poly.type
_entity_poly.pdbx_seq_one_letter_code
_entity_poly.pdbx_strand_id
1 'polypeptide(L)'
;MKKDPKKNYSISKKLKLENKIDEDFEVRLSNLTLEDIIALKLELSSKTFKGKFYGLQLYKYIQDIARNAVVKFAIAATNSKIKASYILGISYKQLKYIQKGYELEDYFDTTHLTDKPYDDTI
;
A
#
# COMPACT_ATOMS: atom_id res chain seq x y z
N MET A 1 -16.33 26.20 4.97
CA MET A 1 -15.51 25.15 4.31
C MET A 1 -15.85 23.82 4.96
N LYS A 2 -16.44 22.86 4.22
CA LYS A 2 -16.58 21.48 4.72
C LYS A 2 -15.17 20.90 4.81
N LYS A 3 -14.78 20.46 6.02
CA LYS A 3 -13.50 19.85 6.29
C LYS A 3 -13.54 18.46 5.65
N ASP A 4 -12.90 18.29 4.50
CA ASP A 4 -12.77 16.99 3.85
C ASP A 4 -12.23 15.97 4.88
N PRO A 5 -12.82 14.75 4.97
CA PRO A 5 -12.35 13.74 5.90
C PRO A 5 -10.86 13.51 5.63
N LYS A 6 -10.04 13.61 6.68
CA LYS A 6 -8.57 13.54 6.63
C LYS A 6 -8.12 12.30 5.86
N LYS A 7 -7.83 12.44 4.56
CA LYS A 7 -7.13 11.41 3.79
C LYS A 7 -5.71 11.31 4.35
N ASN A 8 -5.46 10.29 5.16
CA ASN A 8 -4.14 10.00 5.67
C ASN A 8 -3.36 9.26 4.58
N TYR A 9 -2.58 10.02 3.82
CA TYR A 9 -1.78 9.50 2.72
C TYR A 9 -0.57 8.67 3.18
N SER A 10 -0.24 8.62 4.48
CA SER A 10 0.88 7.81 4.96
C SER A 10 0.54 6.32 5.00
N ILE A 11 1.27 5.51 4.21
CA ILE A 11 1.14 4.05 4.16
C ILE A 11 1.40 3.43 5.54
N SER A 12 2.46 3.86 6.23
CA SER A 12 2.81 3.41 7.59
C SER A 12 1.65 3.66 8.56
N LYS A 13 1.12 4.88 8.62
CA LYS A 13 -0.01 5.21 9.51
C LYS A 13 -1.24 4.35 9.20
N LYS A 14 -1.56 4.14 7.92
CA LYS A 14 -2.66 3.28 7.51
C LYS A 14 -2.48 1.85 8.02
N LEU A 15 -1.31 1.26 7.81
CA LEU A 15 -1.03 -0.12 8.23
C LEU A 15 -1.00 -0.27 9.77
N LYS A 16 -0.56 0.74 10.50
CA LYS A 16 -0.67 0.80 11.97
C LYS A 16 -2.12 0.86 12.44
N LEU A 17 -2.95 1.70 11.81
CA LEU A 17 -4.40 1.78 12.11
C LEU A 17 -5.12 0.45 11.83
N GLU A 18 -4.70 -0.27 10.78
CA GLU A 18 -5.19 -1.63 10.47
C GLU A 18 -4.61 -2.72 11.39
N ASN A 19 -3.78 -2.38 12.38
CA ASN A 19 -3.04 -3.30 13.26
C ASN A 19 -2.20 -4.35 12.50
N LYS A 20 -1.69 -4.00 11.32
CA LYS A 20 -0.87 -4.89 10.48
C LYS A 20 0.63 -4.76 10.75
N ILE A 21 1.06 -3.61 11.27
CA ILE A 21 2.45 -3.32 11.61
C ILE A 21 2.51 -2.51 12.91
N ASP A 22 3.67 -2.52 13.55
CA ASP A 22 4.04 -1.70 14.71
C ASP A 22 5.41 -1.03 14.46
N GLU A 23 5.92 -0.31 15.46
CA GLU A 23 7.21 0.39 15.36
C GLU A 23 8.39 -0.58 15.27
N ASP A 24 8.37 -1.67 16.04
CA ASP A 24 9.42 -2.70 15.99
C ASP A 24 9.48 -3.38 14.62
N PHE A 25 8.33 -3.56 13.96
CA PHE A 25 8.26 -4.09 12.61
C PHE A 25 8.89 -3.12 11.60
N GLU A 26 8.66 -1.81 11.73
CA GLU A 26 9.28 -0.81 10.84
C GLU A 26 10.81 -0.82 10.95
N VAL A 27 11.34 -0.96 12.17
CA VAL A 27 12.79 -1.10 12.39
C VAL A 27 13.32 -2.36 11.72
N ARG A 28 12.67 -3.52 11.93
CA ARG A 28 13.07 -4.78 11.26
C ARG A 28 12.99 -4.67 9.74
N LEU A 29 11.92 -4.07 9.21
CA LEU A 29 11.71 -3.89 7.78
C LEU A 29 12.77 -2.99 7.14
N SER A 30 13.20 -1.94 7.84
CA SER A 30 14.22 -1.01 7.34
C SER A 30 15.60 -1.64 7.14
N ASN A 31 15.85 -2.77 7.81
CA ASN A 31 17.10 -3.53 7.68
C ASN A 31 17.07 -4.59 6.57
N LEU A 32 15.93 -4.76 5.88
CA LEU A 32 15.77 -5.73 4.81
C LEU A 32 15.84 -5.06 3.44
N THR A 33 16.40 -5.78 2.47
CA THR A 33 16.33 -5.37 1.07
C THR A 33 14.91 -5.57 0.52
N LEU A 34 14.57 -4.91 -0.59
CA LEU A 34 13.28 -5.11 -1.22
C LEU A 34 13.13 -6.55 -1.74
N GLU A 35 14.23 -7.12 -2.23
CA GLU A 35 14.36 -8.50 -2.66
C GLU A 35 14.02 -9.47 -1.52
N ASP A 36 14.61 -9.28 -0.34
CA ASP A 36 14.34 -10.10 0.85
C ASP A 36 12.87 -9.97 1.28
N ILE A 37 12.31 -8.76 1.25
CA ILE A 37 10.91 -8.51 1.60
C ILE A 37 9.96 -9.27 0.65
N ILE A 38 10.22 -9.23 -0.66
CA ILE A 38 9.41 -9.93 -1.66
C ILE A 38 9.53 -11.45 -1.47
N ALA A 39 10.75 -11.96 -1.32
CA ALA A 39 11.00 -13.38 -1.12
C ALA A 39 10.32 -13.91 0.15
N LEU A 40 10.50 -13.22 1.28
CA LEU A 40 9.89 -13.58 2.57
C LEU A 40 8.36 -13.55 2.48
N LYS A 41 7.78 -12.53 1.82
CA LYS A 41 6.33 -12.45 1.66
C LYS A 41 5.78 -13.65 0.88
N LEU A 42 6.44 -14.03 -0.21
CA LEU A 42 6.06 -15.20 -1.01
C LEU A 42 6.23 -16.50 -0.22
N GLU A 43 7.32 -16.66 0.53
CA GLU A 43 7.56 -17.83 1.39
C GLU A 43 6.43 -17.98 2.42
N LEU A 44 6.11 -16.91 3.14
CA LEU A 44 5.03 -16.92 4.13
C LEU A 44 3.67 -17.23 3.50
N SER A 45 3.36 -16.62 2.36
CA SER A 45 2.15 -16.94 1.59
C SER A 45 2.14 -18.40 1.14
N SER A 46 3.29 -19.01 0.90
CA SER A 46 3.38 -20.39 0.43
C SER A 46 3.12 -21.46 1.48
N LYS A 47 3.31 -21.13 2.75
CA LYS A 47 3.01 -22.01 3.88
C LYS A 47 1.53 -22.43 3.88
N THR A 48 0.63 -21.52 3.48
CA THR A 48 -0.81 -21.80 3.35
C THR A 48 -1.12 -22.85 2.27
N PHE A 49 -0.31 -22.95 1.22
CA PHE A 49 -0.54 -23.86 0.08
C PHE A 49 0.33 -25.12 0.13
N LYS A 50 1.02 -25.40 1.25
CA LYS A 50 1.93 -26.55 1.40
C LYS A 50 2.94 -26.68 0.25
N GLY A 51 3.44 -25.54 -0.25
CA GLY A 51 4.43 -25.51 -1.33
C GLY A 51 3.88 -25.72 -2.76
N LYS A 52 2.56 -25.79 -2.96
CA LYS A 52 1.95 -25.94 -4.31
C LYS A 52 1.76 -24.57 -4.98
N PHE A 53 2.84 -24.00 -5.51
CA PHE A 53 2.85 -22.69 -6.21
C PHE A 53 2.85 -22.79 -7.74
N TYR A 54 2.74 -24.00 -8.27
CA TYR A 54 2.76 -24.23 -9.71
C TYR A 54 1.61 -23.50 -10.42
N GLY A 55 1.90 -22.91 -11.58
CA GLY A 55 0.92 -22.20 -12.40
C GLY A 55 0.75 -20.71 -12.08
N LEU A 56 1.33 -20.21 -10.99
CA LEU A 56 1.37 -18.77 -10.71
C LEU A 56 2.44 -18.12 -11.60
N GLN A 57 2.01 -17.23 -12.52
CA GLN A 57 2.92 -16.49 -13.41
C GLN A 57 3.62 -15.33 -12.67
N LEU A 58 4.24 -15.61 -11.51
CA LEU A 58 4.82 -14.60 -10.61
C LEU A 58 5.82 -13.68 -11.33
N TYR A 59 6.69 -14.26 -12.15
CA TYR A 59 7.67 -13.50 -12.93
C TYR A 59 7.02 -12.48 -13.87
N LYS A 60 5.86 -12.80 -14.46
CA LYS A 60 5.12 -11.90 -15.33
C LYS A 60 4.49 -10.75 -14.54
N TYR A 61 3.88 -11.05 -13.40
CA TYR A 61 3.08 -10.08 -12.65
C TYR A 61 3.88 -9.25 -11.64
N ILE A 62 5.09 -9.65 -11.26
CA ILE A 62 5.87 -8.93 -10.24
C ILE A 62 6.16 -7.48 -10.65
N GLN A 63 6.33 -7.22 -11.94
CA GLN A 63 6.54 -5.85 -12.44
C GLN A 63 5.32 -4.98 -12.19
N ASP A 64 4.10 -5.49 -12.42
CA ASP A 64 2.87 -4.74 -12.19
C ASP A 64 2.62 -4.51 -10.70
N ILE A 65 2.93 -5.51 -9.86
CA ILE A 65 2.84 -5.42 -8.40
C ILE A 65 3.79 -4.32 -7.88
N ALA A 66 5.06 -4.34 -8.32
CA ALA A 66 6.05 -3.35 -7.94
C ALA A 66 5.65 -1.95 -8.42
N ARG A 67 5.19 -1.80 -9.67
CA ARG A 67 4.69 -0.52 -10.20
C ARG A 67 3.51 0.01 -9.38
N ASN A 68 2.55 -0.84 -9.01
CA ASN A 68 1.42 -0.45 -8.14
C ASN A 68 1.92 0.08 -6.78
N ALA A 69 2.86 -0.60 -6.13
CA ALA A 69 3.45 -0.15 -4.87
C ALA A 69 4.13 1.22 -4.98
N VAL A 70 4.90 1.45 -6.05
CA VAL A 70 5.57 2.73 -6.31
C VAL A 70 4.56 3.86 -6.55
N VAL A 71 3.48 3.60 -7.29
CA VAL A 71 2.41 4.59 -7.52
C VAL A 71 1.71 4.95 -6.20
N LYS A 72 1.42 3.96 -5.34
CA LYS A 72 0.89 4.19 -3.99
C LYS A 72 1.83 5.10 -3.19
N PHE A 73 3.12 4.78 -3.18
CA PHE A 73 4.12 5.59 -2.49
C PHE A 73 4.17 7.04 -3.02
N ALA A 74 4.19 7.25 -4.34
CA ALA A 74 4.27 8.60 -4.91
C ALA A 74 3.05 9.47 -4.55
N ILE A 75 1.85 8.88 -4.56
CA ILE A 75 0.63 9.58 -4.12
C ILE A 75 0.69 9.85 -2.61
N ALA A 76 1.10 8.86 -1.84
CA ALA A 76 1.26 8.91 -0.39
C ALA A 76 2.24 10.02 0.06
N ALA A 77 3.38 10.13 -0.60
CA ALA A 77 4.45 11.05 -0.24
C ALA A 77 4.12 12.50 -0.60
N THR A 78 3.27 12.73 -1.61
CA THR A 78 3.06 14.07 -2.18
C THR A 78 1.70 14.68 -1.85
N ASN A 79 0.72 13.87 -1.44
CA ASN A 79 -0.67 14.28 -1.25
C ASN A 79 -1.28 14.99 -2.48
N SER A 80 -0.68 14.82 -3.66
CA SER A 80 -1.03 15.53 -4.87
C SER A 80 -0.70 14.69 -6.10
N LYS A 81 -1.72 14.34 -6.87
CA LYS A 81 -1.55 13.51 -8.07
C LYS A 81 -0.61 14.17 -9.11
N ILE A 82 -0.59 15.51 -9.19
CA ILE A 82 0.32 16.23 -10.11
C ILE A 82 1.77 16.10 -9.64
N LYS A 83 2.04 16.29 -8.34
CA LYS A 83 3.40 16.11 -7.79
C LYS A 83 3.85 14.65 -7.85
N ALA A 84 2.93 13.71 -7.60
CA ALA A 84 3.18 12.28 -7.74
C ALA A 84 3.60 11.93 -9.18
N SER A 85 2.99 12.53 -10.20
CA SER A 85 3.38 12.26 -11.59
C SER A 85 4.80 12.73 -11.90
N TYR A 86 5.28 13.79 -11.24
CA TYR A 86 6.68 14.21 -11.34
C TYR A 86 7.64 13.22 -10.70
N ILE A 87 7.33 12.68 -9.51
CA ILE A 87 8.13 11.61 -8.87
C ILE A 87 8.19 10.38 -9.78
N LEU A 88 7.08 10.03 -10.40
CA LEU A 88 6.95 8.86 -11.25
C LEU A 88 7.52 9.04 -12.67
N GLY A 89 7.87 10.26 -13.06
CA GLY A 89 8.36 10.56 -14.42
C GLY A 89 7.33 10.32 -15.52
N ILE A 90 6.03 10.46 -15.22
CA ILE A 90 4.93 10.24 -16.18
C ILE A 90 4.00 11.45 -16.27
N SER A 91 3.18 11.52 -17.31
CA SER A 91 2.16 12.55 -17.39
C SER A 91 1.03 12.33 -16.38
N TYR A 92 0.37 13.42 -15.96
CA TYR A 92 -0.80 13.36 -15.10
C TYR A 92 -1.96 12.52 -15.72
N LYS A 93 -2.11 12.56 -17.04
CA LYS A 93 -3.09 11.75 -17.77
C LYS A 93 -2.79 10.25 -17.65
N GLN A 94 -1.53 9.84 -17.82
CA GLN A 94 -1.11 8.45 -17.62
C GLN A 94 -1.34 8.01 -16.18
N LEU A 95 -0.98 8.84 -15.20
CA LEU A 95 -1.22 8.54 -13.78
C LEU A 95 -2.71 8.29 -13.49
N LYS A 96 -3.61 9.12 -14.02
CA LYS A 96 -5.06 8.92 -13.88
C LYS A 96 -5.53 7.58 -14.45
N TYR A 97 -4.99 7.15 -15.58
CA TYR A 97 -5.33 5.87 -16.19
C TYR A 97 -4.84 4.70 -15.35
N ILE A 98 -3.57 4.74 -14.93
CA ILE A 98 -2.95 3.71 -14.07
C ILE A 98 -3.70 3.59 -12.74
N GLN A 99 -4.08 4.72 -12.15
CA GLN A 99 -4.77 4.74 -10.86
C GLN A 99 -6.10 3.99 -10.89
N LYS A 100 -6.89 4.18 -11.95
CA LYS A 100 -8.17 3.48 -12.14
C LYS A 100 -7.98 1.97 -12.25
N GLY A 101 -6.93 1.52 -12.92
CA GLY A 101 -6.64 0.09 -13.08
C GLY A 101 -6.16 -0.60 -11.80
N TYR A 102 -5.74 0.16 -10.78
CA TYR A 102 -5.21 -0.36 -9.52
C TYR A 102 -6.12 -0.12 -8.31
N GLU A 103 -7.34 0.40 -8.49
CA GLU A 103 -8.31 0.66 -7.42
C GLU A 103 -7.71 1.49 -6.26
N LEU A 104 -6.82 2.43 -6.58
CA LEU A 104 -6.06 3.17 -5.57
C LEU A 104 -6.86 4.20 -4.81
N GLU A 105 -8.00 4.65 -5.35
CA GLU A 105 -8.92 5.53 -4.62
C GLU A 105 -9.38 4.90 -3.31
N ASP A 106 -9.73 3.61 -3.33
CA ASP A 106 -10.25 2.87 -2.17
C ASP A 106 -9.13 2.55 -1.17
N TYR A 107 -7.90 2.34 -1.68
CA TYR A 107 -6.76 2.03 -0.82
C TYR A 107 -6.44 3.12 0.21
N PHE A 108 -6.71 4.39 -0.08
CA PHE A 108 -6.45 5.51 0.83
C PHE A 108 -7.69 5.98 1.59
N ASP A 109 -8.84 5.33 1.41
CA ASP A 109 -10.02 5.60 2.21
C ASP A 109 -9.87 4.94 3.59
N THR A 110 -9.75 5.74 4.64
CA THR A 110 -9.67 5.27 6.03
C THR A 110 -10.93 5.61 6.82
N THR A 111 -12.01 6.08 6.17
CA THR A 111 -13.24 6.50 6.86
C THR A 111 -13.88 5.35 7.64
N HIS A 112 -13.80 4.12 7.14
CA HIS A 112 -14.29 2.91 7.81
C HIS A 112 -13.43 2.45 9.01
N LEU A 113 -12.20 2.97 9.18
CA LEU A 113 -11.29 2.61 10.27
C LEU A 113 -11.42 3.55 11.48
N THR A 114 -12.10 4.68 11.32
CA THR A 114 -12.37 5.63 12.41
C THR A 114 -13.65 5.32 13.18
N ASP A 115 -14.46 4.37 12.70
CA ASP A 115 -15.69 3.90 13.34
C ASP A 115 -15.43 2.70 14.28
N LYS A 116 -14.44 2.82 15.18
CA LYS A 116 -14.58 2.07 16.45
C LYS A 116 -15.71 2.76 17.21
N PRO A 117 -16.77 2.05 17.65
CA PRO A 117 -17.73 2.66 18.55
C PRO A 117 -16.96 3.17 19.77
N TYR A 118 -17.27 4.40 20.15
CA TYR A 118 -16.92 4.91 21.46
C TYR A 118 -17.45 3.89 22.48
N ASP A 119 -16.54 3.19 23.15
CA ASP A 119 -16.87 2.29 24.24
C ASP A 119 -17.14 3.17 25.47
N ASP A 120 -18.42 3.41 25.73
CA ASP A 120 -18.92 4.12 26.92
C ASP A 120 -18.88 3.24 28.19
N THR A 121 -18.09 2.16 28.22
CA THR A 121 -17.87 1.36 29.42
C THR A 121 -16.40 1.32 29.85
N ILE A 122 -16.01 2.32 30.65
CA ILE A 122 -15.50 2.25 32.05
C ILE A 122 -15.18 3.66 32.53
#